data_AF-A0A401K196-F1
#
_entry.id   AF-A0A401K196-F1
#
_cell.length_a   1.000
_cell.length_b   1.000
_cell.length_c   1.000
_cell.angle_alpha   90.00
_cell.angle_beta   90.00
_cell.angle_gamma   90.00
#
_symmetry.space_group_name_H-M   'P 1'
#
loop_
_entity.id
_entity.type
_entity.pdbx_description
1 polymer ?
#
loop_
_entity_poly.entity_id
_entity_poly.type
_entity_poly.pdbx_seq_one_letter_code
_entity_poly.pdbx_strand_id
1 'polypeptide(L)'
;MTTVLITGIEPFESDPTNPSWDIARALDGTQVGGATIVARQLPCVFGVANETLVEAITETSPSLVFALGLATGRTEISPRAQRQMPLA
;
A
#
# COMPACT_ATOMS: atom_id res chain seq x y z
N MET A 1 13.70 8.02 12.73
CA MET A 1 12.49 8.70 12.21
C MET A 1 11.50 7.59 11.90
N THR A 2 10.25 7.69 12.35
CA THR A 2 9.26 6.63 12.15
C THR A 2 8.80 6.62 10.69
N THR A 3 8.82 5.47 10.03
CA THR A 3 8.34 5.32 8.65
C THR A 3 7.00 4.60 8.65
N VAL A 4 6.04 5.12 7.90
CA VAL A 4 4.78 4.44 7.59
C VAL A 4 4.78 4.13 6.10
N LEU A 5 4.70 2.85 5.75
CA LEU A 5 4.56 2.42 4.36
C LEU A 5 3.07 2.42 3.99
N ILE A 6 2.70 3.11 2.91
CA ILE A 6 1.38 3.02 2.31
C ILE A 6 1.53 2.42 0.92
N THR A 7 0.73 1.41 0.60
CA THR A 7 0.71 0.83 -0.74
C THR A 7 -0.64 0.99 -1.42
N GLY A 8 -0.61 1.02 -2.74
CA GLY A 8 -1.81 0.94 -3.59
C GLY A 8 -1.53 0.05 -4.79
N ILE A 9 -2.58 -0.39 -5.47
CA ILE A 9 -2.47 -1.31 -6.63
C ILE A 9 -2.37 -0.49 -7.91
N GLU A 10 -1.58 -0.95 -8.88
CA GLU A 10 -1.53 -0.37 -10.21
C GLU A 10 -2.90 -0.40 -10.94
N PRO A 11 -3.08 0.40 -12.01
CA PRO A 11 -4.24 0.28 -12.87
C PRO A 11 -4.37 -1.14 -13.44
N PHE A 12 -5.58 -1.63 -13.56
CA PHE A 12 -5.87 -2.97 -14.07
C PHE A 12 -7.07 -2.94 -15.02
N GLU A 13 -7.24 -4.00 -15.81
CA GLU A 13 -8.25 -4.08 -16.87
C GLU A 13 -8.15 -2.89 -17.85
N SER A 14 -9.25 -2.15 -18.04
CA SER A 14 -9.31 -1.00 -18.97
C SER A 14 -9.30 0.33 -18.24
N ASP A 15 -9.13 0.33 -16.91
CA ASP A 15 -9.12 1.56 -16.13
C ASP A 15 -7.74 2.22 -16.22
N PRO A 16 -7.65 3.53 -16.53
CA PRO A 16 -6.38 4.23 -16.69
C PRO A 16 -5.72 4.56 -15.34
N THR A 17 -6.47 4.47 -14.24
CA THR A 17 -6.00 4.76 -12.89
C THR A 17 -6.56 3.76 -11.89
N ASN A 18 -5.97 3.75 -10.69
CA ASN A 18 -6.51 3.00 -9.57
C ASN A 18 -6.55 3.93 -8.35
N PRO A 19 -7.74 4.21 -7.78
CA PRO A 19 -7.88 5.12 -6.65
C PRO A 19 -7.01 4.76 -5.44
N SER A 20 -6.74 3.47 -5.22
CA SER A 20 -5.86 3.04 -4.12
C SER A 20 -4.42 3.54 -4.32
N TRP A 21 -3.91 3.54 -5.55
CA TRP A 21 -2.60 4.10 -5.88
C TRP A 21 -2.61 5.63 -5.90
N ASP A 22 -3.67 6.25 -6.42
CA ASP A 22 -3.78 7.71 -6.43
C ASP A 22 -3.70 8.30 -5.01
N ILE A 23 -4.36 7.66 -4.05
CA ILE A 23 -4.30 8.03 -2.63
C ILE A 23 -2.88 7.83 -2.07
N ALA A 24 -2.28 6.64 -2.28
CA ALA A 24 -0.93 6.35 -1.77
C ALA A 24 0.09 7.35 -2.29
N ARG A 25 0.08 7.61 -3.61
CA ARG A 25 0.96 8.58 -4.28
C ARG A 25 0.77 10.00 -3.76
N ALA A 26 -0.47 10.43 -3.50
CA ALA A 26 -0.74 11.76 -2.99
C ALA A 26 -0.20 12.00 -1.57
N LEU A 27 0.00 10.94 -0.79
CA LEU A 27 0.52 10.99 0.58
C LEU A 27 2.04 10.78 0.68
N ASP A 28 2.70 10.40 -0.41
CA ASP A 28 4.14 10.11 -0.41
C ASP A 28 4.97 11.32 0.06
N GLY A 29 5.92 11.08 0.96
CA GLY A 29 6.80 12.10 1.54
C GLY A 29 6.14 13.02 2.58
N THR A 30 4.83 12.92 2.81
CA THR A 30 4.16 13.73 3.84
C THR A 30 4.58 13.31 5.26
N GLN A 31 4.53 14.26 6.19
CA GLN A 31 4.84 14.02 7.59
C GLN A 31 3.59 14.14 8.45
N VAL A 32 3.32 13.12 9.27
CA VAL A 32 2.16 13.07 10.17
C VAL A 32 2.61 12.56 11.53
N GLY A 33 2.41 13.36 12.59
CA GLY A 33 2.75 12.96 13.95
C GLY A 33 4.21 12.57 14.17
N GLY A 34 5.15 13.14 13.39
CA GLY A 34 6.58 12.80 13.45
C GLY A 34 6.98 11.54 12.65
N ALA A 35 6.03 10.89 11.97
CA ALA A 35 6.30 9.83 11.01
C ALA A 35 6.33 10.38 9.58
N THR A 36 7.18 9.80 8.73
CA THR A 36 7.23 10.07 7.29
C THR A 36 6.48 8.97 6.55
N ILE A 37 5.59 9.35 5.64
CA ILE A 37 4.88 8.43 4.75
C ILE A 37 5.77 8.10 3.55
N VAL A 38 5.88 6.82 3.22
CA VAL A 38 6.53 6.32 2.01
C VAL A 38 5.52 5.51 1.23
N ALA A 39 5.34 5.83 -0.05
CA ALA A 39 4.41 5.15 -0.94
C ALA A 39 5.10 4.12 -1.83
N ARG A 40 4.43 2.99 -2.08
CA ARG A 40 4.82 2.00 -3.10
C ARG A 40 3.62 1.51 -3.89
N GLN A 41 3.78 1.40 -5.20
CA GLN A 41 2.78 0.81 -6.08
C GLN A 41 3.03 -0.70 -6.16
N LEU A 42 2.00 -1.50 -5.97
CA LEU A 42 2.07 -2.95 -6.12
C LEU A 42 1.46 -3.37 -7.46
N PRO A 43 2.04 -4.39 -8.13
CA PRO A 43 1.48 -4.92 -9.36
C PRO A 43 0.13 -5.62 -9.11
N CYS A 44 -0.75 -5.60 -10.10
CA CYS A 44 -2.04 -6.31 -10.06
C CYS A 44 -1.87 -7.77 -10.52
N VAL A 45 -0.81 -8.43 -10.04
CA VAL A 45 -0.43 -9.79 -10.40
C VAL A 45 -0.26 -10.60 -9.11
N PHE A 46 -0.99 -11.70 -9.02
CA PHE A 46 -0.94 -12.58 -7.86
C PHE A 46 0.47 -13.16 -7.66
N GLY A 47 0.91 -13.31 -6.42
CA GLY A 47 2.28 -13.73 -6.08
C GLY A 47 3.28 -12.57 -6.15
N VAL A 48 3.40 -11.92 -7.32
CA VAL A 48 4.33 -10.80 -7.54
C VAL A 48 4.04 -9.64 -6.58
N ALA A 49 2.76 -9.32 -6.35
CA ALA A 49 2.39 -8.27 -5.40
C ALA A 49 2.91 -8.52 -3.97
N ASN A 50 2.98 -9.77 -3.54
CA ASN A 50 3.50 -10.12 -2.22
C ASN A 50 5.02 -9.95 -2.18
N GLU A 51 5.73 -10.37 -3.23
CA GLU A 51 7.18 -10.20 -3.35
C GLU A 51 7.56 -8.71 -3.33
N THR A 52 6.90 -7.89 -4.15
CA THR A 52 7.11 -6.43 -4.17
C THR A 52 6.78 -5.77 -2.83
N LEU A 53 5.74 -6.25 -2.12
CA LEU A 53 5.42 -5.75 -0.79
C LEU A 53 6.52 -6.09 0.23
N VAL A 54 7.07 -7.30 0.17
CA VAL A 54 8.17 -7.73 1.05
C VAL A 54 9.41 -6.89 0.79
N GLU A 55 9.78 -6.69 -0.48
CA GLU A 55 10.88 -5.82 -0.87
C GLU A 55 10.69 -4.39 -0.32
N ALA A 56 9.50 -3.81 -0.50
CA ALA A 56 9.16 -2.50 0.02
C ALA A 56 9.29 -2.41 1.56
N ILE A 57 8.87 -3.45 2.29
CA ILE A 57 9.02 -3.52 3.74
C ILE A 57 10.50 -3.61 4.13
N THR A 58 11.28 -4.45 3.45
CA THR A 58 12.72 -4.59 3.72
C THR A 58 13.48 -3.29 3.46
N GLU A 59 13.21 -2.63 2.33
CA GLU A 59 13.87 -1.37 1.95
C GLU A 59 13.56 -0.22 2.92
N THR A 60 12.31 -0.12 3.36
CA THR A 60 11.83 1.04 4.11
C THR A 60 11.83 0.82 5.63
N SER A 61 11.97 -0.42 6.08
CA SER A 61 11.90 -0.83 7.50
C SER A 61 10.77 -0.11 8.27
N PRO A 62 9.50 -0.18 7.79
CA PRO A 62 8.42 0.64 8.33
C PRO A 62 7.95 0.11 9.68
N SER A 63 7.44 1.02 10.52
CA SER A 63 6.80 0.65 11.79
C SER A 63 5.33 0.24 11.61
N LEU A 64 4.73 0.62 10.49
CA LEU A 64 3.34 0.33 10.13
C LEU A 64 3.19 0.27 8.61
N VAL A 65 2.36 -0.64 8.13
CA VAL A 65 2.02 -0.80 6.72
C VAL A 65 0.51 -0.63 6.55
N PHE A 66 0.09 0.24 5.64
CA PHE A 66 -1.29 0.32 5.15
C PHE A 66 -1.34 -0.14 3.69
N ALA A 67 -1.89 -1.33 3.45
CA ALA A 67 -2.15 -1.81 2.10
C ALA A 67 -3.55 -1.38 1.64
N LEU A 68 -3.61 -0.43 0.71
CA LEU A 68 -4.86 0.06 0.15
C LEU A 68 -5.23 -0.76 -1.09
N GLY A 69 -6.53 -0.97 -1.28
CA GLY A 69 -7.08 -1.60 -2.47
C GLY A 69 -8.46 -1.04 -2.80
N LEU A 70 -8.84 -1.16 -4.07
CA LEU A 70 -10.18 -0.80 -4.54
C LEU A 70 -11.14 -1.99 -4.36
N ALA A 71 -12.31 -1.73 -3.76
CA ALA A 71 -13.39 -2.69 -3.67
C ALA A 71 -14.62 -2.14 -4.39
N THR A 72 -14.72 -2.40 -5.69
CA THR A 72 -15.80 -1.91 -6.55
C THR A 72 -17.18 -2.23 -5.99
N GLY A 73 -18.09 -1.26 -6.03
CA GLY A 73 -19.45 -1.37 -5.51
C GLY A 73 -19.60 -1.07 -4.01
N ARG A 74 -18.51 -0.83 -3.27
CA ARG A 74 -18.60 -0.31 -1.90
C ARG A 74 -18.68 1.20 -1.88
N THR A 75 -19.48 1.73 -0.94
CA THR A 75 -19.70 3.16 -0.74
C THR A 75 -18.98 3.71 0.50
N GLU A 76 -18.19 2.88 1.17
CA GLU A 76 -17.52 3.20 2.43
C GLU A 76 -16.08 2.67 2.47
N ILE A 77 -15.27 3.26 3.35
CA ILE A 77 -13.95 2.74 3.69
C ILE A 77 -14.13 1.60 4.68
N SER A 78 -13.67 0.40 4.33
CA SER A 78 -13.73 -0.77 5.20
C SER A 78 -12.32 -1.16 5.69
N PRO A 79 -11.95 -0.91 6.95
CA PRO A 79 -10.68 -1.38 7.48
C PRO A 79 -10.67 -2.91 7.60
N ARG A 80 -9.55 -3.53 7.25
CA ARG A 80 -9.31 -4.97 7.39
C ARG A 80 -7.99 -5.16 8.14
N ALA A 81 -8.06 -5.77 9.33
CA ALA A 81 -6.85 -6.22 10.00
C ALA A 81 -6.42 -7.54 9.34
N GLN A 82 -5.33 -7.49 8.56
CA GLN A 82 -4.68 -8.69 8.06
C GLN A 82 -3.43 -8.95 8.88
N ARG A 83 -3.31 -10.16 9.42
CA ARG A 83 -2.05 -10.66 9.98
C ARG A 83 -1.33 -11.37 8.86
N GLN A 84 -0.27 -10.77 8.32
CA GLN A 84 0.70 -11.52 7.55
C GLN A 84 1.45 -12.43 8.53
N MET A 85 1.43 -13.74 8.27
CA MET A 85 2.29 -14.66 9.02
C MET A 85 3.74 -14.28 8.72
N PRO A 86 4.64 -14.31 9.71
CA PRO A 86 6.06 -14.04 9.47
C PRO A 86 6.56 -14.97 8.37
N LEU A 87 7.18 -14.40 7.34
CA LEU A 87 7.91 -15.16 6.34
C LEU A 87 9.05 -15.87 7.06
N ALA A 88 9.02 -17.20 7.02
CA ALA A 88 10.06 -18.07 7.59
C ALA A 88 11.31 -18.05 6.72
#